data_AF-A0AA97AIS1-F1
#
_entry.id   AF-A0AA97AIS1-F1
#
_cell.length_a   1.000
_cell.length_b   1.000
_cell.length_c   1.000
_cell.angle_alpha   90.00
_cell.angle_beta   90.00
_cell.angle_gamma   90.00
#
_symmetry.space_group_name_H-M   'P 1'
#
loop_
_entity.id
_entity.type
_entity.pdbx_description
1 polymer ?
#
loop_
_entity_poly.entity_id
_entity_poly.type
_entity_poly.pdbx_seq_one_letter_code
_entity_poly.pdbx_strand_id
1 'polypeptide(L)'
;MKLADLPQQVLNDLCQEQQWRLDIDPGFDSKHEFWMAWHHFLQLPEEPNFPQCEESLADFLTLEGYNLLLPVPRSHHSSIDMIRLIPSADQQTLTVFLQDSYHRDWFTQPTDARYGFLAIADRYQKFGCDFYLASYYHFSYLVGKDYEKAVQILAQKLAASQ
;
A
#
# COMPACT_ATOMS: atom_id res chain seq x y z
N MET A 1 7.69 -2.49 12.83
CA MET A 1 6.53 -3.12 13.50
C MET A 1 6.08 -4.27 12.61
N LYS A 2 5.47 -5.34 13.12
CA LYS A 2 4.81 -6.36 12.29
C LYS A 2 3.31 -6.38 12.57
N LEU A 3 2.50 -6.79 11.59
CA LEU A 3 1.05 -6.97 11.79
C LEU A 3 0.76 -7.90 12.99
N ALA A 4 1.50 -9.01 13.10
CA ALA A 4 1.35 -9.99 14.18
C ALA A 4 1.65 -9.43 15.59
N ASP A 5 2.32 -8.27 15.67
CA ASP A 5 2.62 -7.61 16.95
C ASP A 5 1.49 -6.66 17.39
N LEU A 6 0.47 -6.44 16.55
CA LEU A 6 -0.63 -5.53 16.89
C LEU A 6 -1.57 -6.13 17.95
N PRO A 7 -1.99 -5.34 18.96
CA PRO A 7 -3.02 -5.76 19.90
C PRO A 7 -4.34 -6.08 19.20
N GLN A 8 -5.08 -7.06 19.70
CA GLN A 8 -6.39 -7.42 19.15
C GLN A 8 -7.36 -6.23 19.12
N GLN A 9 -7.26 -5.29 20.07
CA GLN A 9 -8.05 -4.06 20.09
C GLN A 9 -7.80 -3.18 18.85
N VAL A 10 -6.55 -3.13 18.37
CA VAL A 10 -6.19 -2.40 17.15
C VAL A 10 -6.81 -3.10 15.95
N LEU A 11 -6.66 -4.42 15.82
CA LEU A 11 -7.26 -5.19 14.73
C LEU A 11 -8.79 -4.99 14.68
N ASN A 12 -9.46 -5.06 15.83
CA ASN A 12 -10.90 -4.85 15.93
C ASN A 12 -11.33 -3.43 15.56
N ASP A 13 -10.54 -2.40 15.90
CA ASP A 13 -10.81 -1.00 15.53
C ASP A 13 -10.59 -0.77 14.03
N LEU A 14 -9.52 -1.32 13.45
CA LEU A 14 -9.23 -1.22 12.02
C LEU A 14 -10.28 -1.91 11.15
N CYS A 15 -10.85 -3.01 11.62
CA CYS A 15 -11.92 -3.74 10.92
C CYS A 15 -13.31 -3.06 10.99
N GLN A 16 -13.46 -1.90 11.64
CA GLN A 16 -14.73 -1.18 11.66
C GLN A 16 -15.00 -0.49 10.31
N GLU A 17 -15.99 -1.01 9.56
CA GLU A 17 -16.34 -0.60 8.19
C GLU A 17 -16.64 0.90 8.01
N GLN A 18 -17.03 1.59 9.08
CA GLN A 18 -17.42 3.02 9.02
C GLN A 18 -16.31 3.99 9.42
N GLN A 19 -15.15 3.50 9.88
CA GLN A 19 -14.06 4.36 10.37
C GLN A 19 -12.90 4.47 9.39
N TRP A 20 -12.47 3.34 8.85
CA TRP A 20 -11.23 3.26 8.07
C TRP A 20 -11.57 2.98 6.62
N ARG A 21 -11.54 4.05 5.82
CA ARG A 21 -11.83 3.96 4.38
C ARG A 21 -10.67 3.28 3.68
N LEU A 22 -10.98 2.32 2.81
CA LEU A 22 -10.09 1.86 1.77
C LEU A 22 -10.66 2.34 0.45
N ASP A 23 -10.12 3.45 -0.05
CA ASP A 23 -10.38 3.87 -1.42
C ASP A 23 -9.36 3.17 -2.32
N ILE A 24 -9.71 2.01 -2.84
CA ILE A 24 -8.96 1.34 -3.91
C ILE A 24 -9.69 1.68 -5.21
N ASP A 25 -8.96 2.24 -6.18
CA ASP A 25 -9.51 2.49 -7.51
C ASP A 25 -9.94 1.15 -8.16
N PRO A 26 -11.21 0.99 -8.60
CA PRO A 26 -11.74 -0.25 -9.17
C PRO A 26 -11.16 -0.63 -10.54
N GLY A 27 -10.10 0.04 -11.01
CA GLY A 27 -9.36 -0.31 -12.24
C GLY A 27 -8.68 -1.70 -12.22
N PHE A 28 -8.55 -2.33 -11.04
CA PHE A 28 -8.40 -3.79 -10.94
C PHE A 28 -9.77 -4.41 -11.18
N ASP A 29 -9.94 -5.14 -12.29
CA ASP A 29 -11.10 -5.87 -12.86
C ASP A 29 -12.21 -6.41 -11.90
N SER A 30 -12.69 -5.59 -10.97
CA SER A 30 -13.56 -5.98 -9.87
C SER A 30 -14.72 -5.01 -9.87
N LYS A 31 -15.83 -5.45 -10.45
CA LYS A 31 -17.16 -4.87 -10.27
C LYS A 31 -17.66 -5.03 -8.81
N HIS A 32 -16.77 -5.05 -7.84
CA HIS A 32 -16.93 -5.73 -6.57
C HIS A 32 -16.41 -4.82 -5.46
N GLU A 33 -17.31 -3.99 -4.93
CA GLU A 33 -17.19 -3.15 -3.72
C GLU A 33 -16.74 -3.94 -2.47
N PHE A 34 -16.64 -5.27 -2.59
CA PHE A 34 -16.35 -6.22 -1.52
C PHE A 34 -14.92 -6.12 -0.95
N TRP A 35 -13.93 -5.54 -1.64
CA TRP A 35 -12.52 -5.50 -1.15
C TRP A 35 -12.11 -4.19 -0.46
N MET A 36 -13.08 -3.34 -0.07
CA MET A 36 -12.81 -2.04 0.53
C MET A 36 -12.81 -2.05 2.07
N ALA A 37 -12.56 -3.20 2.69
CA ALA A 37 -12.52 -3.32 4.15
C ALA A 37 -11.22 -3.94 4.64
N TRP A 38 -10.65 -3.35 5.70
CA TRP A 38 -9.38 -3.80 6.30
C TRP A 38 -9.40 -5.25 6.77
N HIS A 39 -10.55 -5.81 7.13
CA HIS A 39 -10.63 -7.20 7.59
C HIS A 39 -10.12 -8.21 6.54
N HIS A 40 -10.23 -7.90 5.24
CA HIS A 40 -9.68 -8.73 4.17
C HIS A 40 -8.15 -8.74 4.10
N PHE A 41 -7.50 -7.73 4.67
CA PHE A 41 -6.05 -7.57 4.67
C PHE A 41 -5.41 -7.92 6.01
N LEU A 42 -6.18 -7.90 7.11
CA LEU A 42 -5.65 -8.09 8.46
C LEU A 42 -5.91 -9.48 9.03
N GLN A 43 -6.84 -10.24 8.46
CA GLN A 43 -7.23 -11.56 8.96
C GLN A 43 -7.29 -12.57 7.82
N LEU A 44 -6.82 -13.80 8.09
CA LEU A 44 -6.95 -14.87 7.13
C LEU A 44 -8.44 -15.21 6.94
N PRO A 45 -8.90 -15.40 5.70
CA PRO A 45 -10.28 -15.80 5.47
C PRO A 45 -10.55 -17.16 6.10
N GLU A 46 -11.67 -17.24 6.84
CA GLU A 46 -12.16 -18.51 7.40
C GLU A 46 -12.66 -19.46 6.29
N GLU A 47 -13.03 -18.91 5.13
CA GLU A 47 -13.54 -19.71 4.01
C GLU A 47 -12.42 -20.49 3.29
N PRO A 48 -12.63 -21.79 3.02
CA PRO A 48 -11.61 -22.67 2.46
C PRO A 48 -11.26 -22.38 0.98
N ASN A 49 -12.01 -21.50 0.31
CA ASN A 49 -11.82 -21.20 -1.11
C ASN A 49 -10.73 -20.16 -1.38
N PHE A 50 -10.15 -19.56 -0.34
CA PHE A 50 -9.09 -18.55 -0.46
C PHE A 50 -7.75 -19.07 0.07
N PRO A 51 -6.61 -18.64 -0.51
CA PRO A 51 -5.29 -18.99 -0.01
C PRO A 51 -5.12 -18.52 1.45
N GLN A 52 -5.04 -19.47 2.38
CA GLN A 52 -4.72 -19.21 3.79
C GLN A 52 -3.20 -19.11 3.95
N CYS A 53 -2.62 -18.00 3.49
CA CYS A 53 -1.19 -17.74 3.58
C CYS A 53 -0.95 -16.41 4.27
N GLU A 54 -0.12 -16.34 5.31
CA GLU A 54 0.19 -15.07 5.98
C GLU A 54 0.80 -14.03 5.03
N GLU A 55 1.43 -14.46 3.92
CA GLU A 55 1.96 -13.58 2.89
C GLU A 55 0.86 -12.86 2.06
N SER A 56 -0.40 -13.29 2.21
CA SER A 56 -1.58 -12.61 1.65
C SER A 56 -2.11 -11.48 2.55
N LEU A 57 -1.66 -11.40 3.81
CA LEU A 57 -2.04 -10.33 4.72
C LEU A 57 -1.18 -9.07 4.50
N ALA A 58 -1.74 -7.91 4.83
CA ALA A 58 -1.01 -6.66 4.92
C ALA A 58 0.07 -6.72 6.00
N ASP A 59 1.13 -5.95 5.81
CA ASP A 59 2.13 -5.76 6.85
C ASP A 59 2.71 -4.34 6.79
N PHE A 60 3.56 -4.02 7.76
CA PHE A 60 4.18 -2.70 7.80
C PHE A 60 5.33 -2.57 6.80
N LEU A 61 5.32 -1.45 6.09
CA LEU A 61 6.40 -0.95 5.27
C LEU A 61 7.03 0.25 5.98
N THR A 62 8.35 0.24 6.14
CA THR A 62 9.07 1.39 6.72
C THR A 62 9.62 2.27 5.62
N LEU A 63 9.07 3.49 5.47
CA LEU A 63 9.48 4.47 4.47
C LEU A 63 10.05 5.70 5.17
N GLU A 64 11.31 6.05 4.93
CA GLU A 64 12.00 7.19 5.55
C GLU A 64 11.85 7.26 7.10
N GLY A 65 11.73 6.10 7.76
CA GLY A 65 11.53 6.00 9.21
C GLY A 65 10.07 6.01 9.69
N TYR A 66 9.10 6.22 8.80
CA TYR A 66 7.68 6.09 9.09
C TYR A 66 7.23 4.64 8.92
N ASN A 67 6.50 4.09 9.90
CA ASN A 67 5.84 2.78 9.77
C ASN A 67 4.48 2.98 9.12
N LEU A 68 4.29 2.46 7.92
CA LEU A 68 3.04 2.54 7.16
C LEU A 68 2.42 1.15 7.06
N LEU A 69 1.12 1.05 7.33
CA LEU A 69 0.32 -0.12 7.03
C LEU A 69 -0.46 0.16 5.74
N LEU A 70 -0.09 -0.55 4.67
CA LEU A 70 -0.75 -0.46 3.36
C LEU A 70 -1.75 -1.61 3.20
N PRO A 71 -2.88 -1.39 2.50
CA PRO A 71 -3.87 -2.43 2.20
C PRO A 71 -3.40 -3.27 1.00
N VAL A 72 -2.19 -3.81 1.09
CA VAL A 72 -1.59 -4.68 0.07
C VAL A 72 -0.91 -5.85 0.78
N PRO A 73 -0.95 -7.06 0.21
CA PRO A 73 -0.27 -8.23 0.78
C PRO A 73 1.23 -8.02 1.00
N ARG A 74 1.81 -8.65 2.01
CA ARG A 74 3.27 -8.66 2.26
C ARG A 74 4.07 -9.10 1.04
N SER A 75 3.55 -10.09 0.32
CA SER A 75 4.13 -10.57 -0.95
C SER A 75 4.26 -9.49 -2.03
N HIS A 76 3.49 -8.40 -1.96
CA HIS A 76 3.59 -7.27 -2.89
C HIS A 76 4.72 -6.30 -2.51
N HIS A 77 5.20 -6.29 -1.26
CA HIS A 77 6.06 -5.24 -0.73
C HIS A 77 7.38 -5.08 -1.48
N SER A 78 7.97 -6.17 -1.97
CA SER A 78 9.22 -6.13 -2.78
C SER A 78 9.03 -5.41 -4.12
N SER A 79 7.79 -5.24 -4.55
CA SER A 79 7.42 -4.54 -5.79
C SER A 79 7.13 -3.07 -5.59
N ILE A 80 7.05 -2.59 -4.35
CA ILE A 80 6.72 -1.20 -4.01
C ILE A 80 8.01 -0.41 -3.76
N ASP A 81 8.19 0.66 -4.52
CA ASP A 81 9.27 1.63 -4.36
C ASP A 81 8.72 3.02 -4.07
N MET A 82 9.39 3.74 -3.18
CA MET A 82 8.98 5.10 -2.83
C MET A 82 9.57 6.14 -3.77
N ILE A 83 8.69 6.90 -4.42
CA ILE A 83 9.05 8.04 -5.26
C ILE A 83 9.21 9.27 -4.39
N ARG A 84 8.23 9.59 -3.56
CA ARG A 84 8.26 10.78 -2.71
C ARG A 84 7.35 10.60 -1.50
N LEU A 85 7.79 11.10 -0.37
CA LEU A 85 7.02 11.14 0.87
C LEU A 85 6.92 12.58 1.34
N ILE A 86 5.71 13.01 1.70
CA ILE A 86 5.43 14.36 2.19
C ILE A 86 4.64 14.25 3.49
N PRO A 87 5.26 14.54 4.64
CA PRO A 87 4.50 14.68 5.87
C PRO A 87 3.72 16.00 5.86
N SER A 88 2.50 15.99 6.39
CA SER A 88 1.77 17.20 6.74
C SER A 88 2.53 17.97 7.82
N ALA A 89 2.26 19.28 7.94
CA ALA A 89 2.97 20.13 8.91
C ALA A 89 2.80 19.67 10.37
N ASP A 90 1.67 19.06 10.69
CA ASP A 90 1.34 18.49 12.01
C ASP A 90 1.72 17.00 12.14
N GLN A 91 2.28 16.41 11.08
CA GLN A 91 2.65 14.98 11.00
C GLN A 91 1.48 14.05 11.32
N GLN A 92 0.25 14.47 11.04
CA GLN A 92 -0.94 13.62 11.18
C GLN A 92 -1.27 12.87 9.90
N THR A 93 -0.78 13.33 8.74
CA THR A 93 -1.02 12.69 7.45
C THR A 93 0.27 12.62 6.65
N LEU A 94 0.51 11.49 5.98
CA LEU A 94 1.55 11.35 4.97
C LEU A 94 0.91 11.26 3.60
N THR A 95 1.45 11.99 2.63
CA THR A 95 1.19 11.79 1.21
C THR A 95 2.38 11.08 0.61
N VAL A 96 2.17 9.89 0.05
CA VAL A 96 3.25 9.05 -0.49
C VAL A 96 2.98 8.72 -1.94
N PHE A 97 3.92 9.10 -2.81
CA PHE A 97 3.94 8.68 -4.21
C PHE A 97 4.82 7.44 -4.32
N LEU A 98 4.28 6.42 -4.97
CA LEU A 98 4.86 5.08 -5.03
C LEU A 98 4.92 4.61 -6.48
N GLN A 99 5.93 3.80 -6.78
CA GLN A 99 5.95 2.95 -7.95
C GLN A 99 5.66 1.53 -7.48
N ASP A 100 4.56 0.94 -7.92
CA ASP A 100 4.21 -0.44 -7.61
C ASP A 100 4.26 -1.26 -8.90
N SER A 101 5.26 -2.15 -8.95
CA SER A 101 5.53 -2.99 -10.11
C SER A 101 5.05 -4.42 -9.91
N TYR A 102 4.08 -4.67 -9.01
CA TYR A 102 3.65 -6.04 -8.69
C TYR A 102 3.12 -6.77 -9.92
N HIS A 103 2.29 -6.10 -10.72
CA HIS A 103 1.90 -6.55 -12.06
C HIS A 103 2.95 -6.15 -13.09
N ARG A 104 4.17 -6.70 -12.95
CA ARG A 104 5.34 -6.35 -13.77
C ARG A 104 5.08 -6.41 -15.28
N ASP A 105 4.18 -7.30 -15.73
CA ASP A 105 3.87 -7.48 -17.15
C ASP A 105 3.18 -6.26 -17.77
N TRP A 106 2.66 -5.33 -16.94
CA TRP A 106 2.13 -4.03 -17.38
C TRP A 106 3.22 -2.98 -17.61
N PHE A 107 4.42 -3.22 -17.10
CA PHE A 107 5.55 -2.31 -17.15
C PHE A 107 6.67 -2.89 -18.00
N THR A 108 6.54 -2.74 -19.31
CA THR A 108 7.44 -3.35 -20.31
C THR A 108 8.59 -2.43 -20.72
N GLN A 109 8.44 -1.13 -20.52
CA GLN A 109 9.42 -0.11 -20.87
C GLN A 109 9.48 0.97 -19.77
N PRO A 110 10.63 1.65 -19.59
CA PRO A 110 10.78 2.64 -18.53
C PRO A 110 9.74 3.77 -18.56
N THR A 111 9.20 4.12 -19.73
CA THR A 111 8.16 5.15 -19.88
C THR A 111 6.80 4.76 -19.30
N ASP A 112 6.56 3.46 -19.05
CA ASP A 112 5.35 2.98 -18.39
C ASP A 112 5.28 3.45 -16.91
N ALA A 113 6.42 3.90 -16.35
CA ALA A 113 6.51 4.53 -15.04
C ALA A 113 5.76 5.88 -14.93
N ARG A 114 5.06 6.31 -15.97
CA ARG A 114 4.13 7.45 -15.93
C ARG A 114 2.96 7.20 -14.97
N TYR A 115 2.55 5.94 -14.88
CA TYR A 115 1.43 5.47 -14.06
C TYR A 115 1.98 5.04 -12.70
N GLY A 116 1.90 5.94 -11.73
CA GLY A 116 2.31 5.70 -10.35
C GLY A 116 1.12 5.58 -9.41
N PHE A 117 1.41 5.28 -8.15
CA PHE A 117 0.44 5.06 -7.09
C PHE A 117 0.54 6.17 -6.05
N LEU A 118 -0.58 6.47 -5.39
CA LEU A 118 -0.66 7.45 -4.32
C LEU A 118 -1.20 6.77 -3.08
N ALA A 119 -0.52 6.92 -1.95
CA ALA A 119 -1.05 6.57 -0.65
C ALA A 119 -1.24 7.83 0.19
N ILE A 120 -2.43 7.98 0.79
CA ILE A 120 -2.67 8.98 1.83
C ILE A 120 -2.79 8.21 3.13
N ALA A 121 -1.92 8.49 4.10
CA ALA A 121 -1.86 7.72 5.32
C ALA A 121 -2.06 8.60 6.54
N ASP A 122 -3.10 8.30 7.33
CA ASP A 122 -3.40 9.03 8.56
C ASP A 122 -2.73 8.35 9.75
N ARG A 123 -2.26 9.16 10.69
CA ARG A 123 -1.55 8.67 11.87
C ARG A 123 -2.55 8.01 12.83
N TYR A 124 -2.28 6.75 13.14
CA TYR A 124 -3.01 5.95 14.10
C TYR A 124 -2.30 6.01 15.46
N GLN A 125 -2.96 6.58 16.47
CA GLN A 125 -2.42 6.72 17.84
C GLN A 125 -3.34 6.18 18.93
N LYS A 126 -4.08 5.10 18.64
CA LYS A 126 -4.97 4.44 19.62
C LYS A 126 -4.30 3.20 20.22
N PHE A 127 -4.79 2.77 21.38
CA PHE A 127 -4.39 1.53 22.07
C PHE A 127 -2.87 1.34 22.28
N GLY A 128 -2.12 2.45 22.39
CA GLY A 128 -0.67 2.42 22.61
C GLY A 128 0.17 2.14 21.37
N CYS A 129 -0.43 2.12 20.18
CA CYS A 129 0.28 2.01 18.91
C CYS A 129 0.48 3.39 18.27
N ASP A 130 1.55 3.54 17.48
CA ASP A 130 1.85 4.74 16.69
C ASP A 130 2.40 4.34 15.32
N PHE A 131 1.58 4.49 14.28
CA PHE A 131 1.91 4.18 12.89
C PHE A 131 1.02 4.98 11.95
N TYR A 132 1.20 4.84 10.64
CA TYR A 132 0.35 5.47 9.63
C TYR A 132 -0.47 4.42 8.90
N LEU A 133 -1.78 4.61 8.84
CA LEU A 133 -2.72 3.73 8.17
C LEU A 133 -3.09 4.34 6.81
N ALA A 134 -2.82 3.62 5.73
CA ALA A 134 -2.92 4.17 4.38
C ALA A 134 -4.21 3.80 3.63
N SER A 135 -4.80 4.78 2.96
CA SER A 135 -5.65 4.59 1.77
C SER A 135 -4.74 4.56 0.53
N TYR A 136 -4.95 3.60 -0.39
CA TYR A 136 -4.04 3.30 -1.50
C TYR A 136 -4.72 3.40 -2.87
N TYR A 137 -4.30 4.40 -3.66
CA TYR A 137 -4.90 4.79 -4.93
C TYR A 137 -4.01 4.40 -6.13
N HIS A 138 -4.63 3.82 -7.16
CA HIS A 138 -3.96 3.26 -8.35
C HIS A 138 -3.56 4.29 -9.42
N PHE A 139 -4.10 5.51 -9.40
CA PHE A 139 -3.92 6.44 -10.52
C PHE A 139 -3.36 7.79 -10.09
N SER A 140 -2.04 7.86 -9.93
CA SER A 140 -1.32 9.13 -9.95
C SER A 140 -0.56 9.27 -11.27
N TYR A 141 -0.93 10.27 -12.05
CA TYR A 141 -0.16 10.67 -13.22
C TYR A 141 1.04 11.48 -12.73
N LEU A 142 2.19 10.82 -12.60
CA LEU A 142 3.41 11.47 -12.12
C LEU A 142 3.81 12.57 -13.10
N VAL A 143 4.53 13.62 -12.68
CA VAL A 143 5.05 14.71 -13.53
C VAL A 143 6.43 15.18 -13.06
N GLY A 144 7.21 15.76 -13.98
CA GLY A 144 8.54 16.30 -13.68
C GLY A 144 9.46 15.31 -12.96
N LYS A 145 10.01 15.74 -11.81
CA LYS A 145 10.97 14.96 -11.01
C LYS A 145 10.43 13.63 -10.50
N ASP A 146 9.15 13.56 -10.17
CA ASP A 146 8.54 12.31 -9.67
C ASP A 146 8.56 11.23 -10.76
N TYR A 147 8.29 11.63 -12.01
CA TYR A 147 8.37 10.72 -13.14
C TYR A 147 9.79 10.36 -13.53
N GLU A 148 10.72 11.31 -13.51
CA GLU A 148 12.14 11.02 -13.75
C GLU A 148 12.66 9.96 -12.77
N LYS A 149 12.29 10.07 -11.49
CA LYS A 149 12.62 9.07 -10.48
C LYS A 149 11.93 7.72 -10.74
N ALA A 150 10.64 7.72 -11.10
CA ALA A 150 9.91 6.49 -11.40
C ALA A 150 10.52 5.75 -12.61
N VAL A 151 10.92 6.47 -13.66
CA VAL A 151 11.63 5.91 -14.83
C VAL A 151 12.94 5.25 -14.42
N GLN A 152 13.71 5.87 -13.53
CA GLN A 152 14.96 5.31 -13.03
C GLN A 152 14.73 4.00 -12.25
N ILE A 153 13.74 3.99 -11.35
CA ILE A 153 13.34 2.81 -10.58
C ILE A 153 12.96 1.66 -11.53
N LEU A 154 12.06 1.93 -12.48
CA LEU A 154 11.57 0.90 -13.39
C LEU A 154 12.68 0.39 -14.33
N ALA A 155 13.55 1.26 -14.83
CA ALA A 155 14.68 0.87 -15.66
C ALA A 155 15.64 -0.08 -14.92
N GLN A 156 15.90 0.16 -13.63
CA GLN A 156 16.72 -0.72 -12.80
C GLN A 156 16.07 -2.11 -12.63
N LYS A 157 14.76 -2.16 -12.37
CA LYS A 157 14.01 -3.41 -12.23
C LYS A 157 13.98 -4.24 -13.51
N LEU A 158 13.78 -3.58 -14.65
CA LEU A 158 13.80 -4.23 -15.96
C LEU A 158 15.18 -4.81 -16.30
N ALA A 159 16.25 -4.08 -15.99
CA ALA A 159 17.61 -4.56 -16.19
C ALA A 159 17.97 -5.75 -15.28
N ALA A 160 17.47 -5.78 -14.04
CA ALA A 160 17.71 -6.86 -13.09
C ALA A 160 16.94 -8.16 -13.42
N SER A 161 15.97 -8.09 -14.33
CA SER A 161 15.12 -9.22 -14.73
C SER A 161 15.61 -9.94 -16.01
N GLN A 162 16.72 -9.48 -16.58
CA GLN A 162 17.40 -10.07 -17.75
C GLN A 162 18.61 -10.90 -17.31
#